data_AF-A0A8S4QGJ6-F1
#
_entry.id   AF-A0A8S4QGJ6-F1
#
_cell.length_a   1.000
_cell.length_b   1.000
_cell.length_c   1.000
_cell.angle_alpha   90.00
_cell.angle_beta   90.00
_cell.angle_gamma   90.00
#
_symmetry.space_group_name_H-M   'P 1'
#
loop_
_entity.id
_entity.type
_entity.pdbx_description
1 polymer ?
#
loop_
_entity_poly.entity_id
_entity_poly.type
_entity_poly.pdbx_seq_one_letter_code
_entity_poly.pdbx_strand_id
1 'polypeptide(L)'
;YKIPQIENLGATLDQFDTIDFSDNDIRKLDGFPLLKRLKCLFFNNNRIVRLTEDLEQYIPNLEVLILTNNNITELGDLDPLVSLPKLKTLSLLHNPVANKQHYRAYVAYKLPELRLLDFRKIKQKERDEANT
;
A
#
# COMPACT_ATOMS: atom_id res chain seq x y z
N TYR A 1 8.38 -19.58 12.32
CA TYR A 1 7.93 -19.81 10.94
C TYR A 1 7.47 -18.46 10.41
N LYS A 2 8.03 -17.96 9.31
CA LYS A 2 7.63 -16.69 8.68
C LYS A 2 6.78 -16.99 7.46
N ILE A 3 5.71 -16.21 7.27
CA ILE A 3 4.77 -16.41 6.17
C ILE A 3 5.36 -15.81 4.89
N PRO A 4 5.47 -16.57 3.77
CA PRO A 4 6.04 -16.07 2.52
C PRO A 4 5.00 -15.46 1.56
N GLN A 5 3.71 -15.75 1.77
CA GLN A 5 2.61 -15.30 0.91
C GLN A 5 1.31 -15.19 1.72
N ILE A 6 0.43 -14.29 1.31
CA ILE A 6 -0.91 -14.14 1.87
C ILE A 6 -1.81 -15.22 1.26
N GLU A 7 -2.40 -16.05 2.11
CA GLU A 7 -3.32 -17.11 1.70
C GLU A 7 -4.30 -17.41 2.83
N ASN A 8 -5.36 -18.17 2.52
CA ASN A 8 -6.33 -18.67 3.50
C ASN A 8 -7.05 -17.60 4.34
N LEU A 9 -7.03 -16.32 3.92
CA LEU A 9 -7.76 -15.25 4.60
C LEU A 9 -9.28 -15.38 4.53
N GLY A 10 -9.82 -16.29 3.71
CA GLY A 10 -11.25 -16.61 3.73
C GLY A 10 -11.73 -17.11 5.10
N ALA A 11 -10.83 -17.72 5.88
CA ALA A 11 -11.12 -18.18 7.24
C ALA A 11 -11.39 -17.03 8.22
N THR A 12 -11.01 -15.79 7.87
CA THR A 12 -11.29 -14.60 8.69
C THR A 12 -12.74 -14.14 8.61
N LEU A 13 -13.50 -14.64 7.64
CA LEU A 13 -14.92 -14.33 7.43
C LEU A 13 -15.24 -12.83 7.36
N ASP A 14 -14.29 -12.02 6.86
CA ASP A 14 -14.42 -10.54 6.73
C ASP A 14 -14.79 -9.83 8.05
N GLN A 15 -14.32 -10.36 9.18
CA GLN A 15 -14.70 -9.84 10.51
C GLN A 15 -13.79 -8.73 11.02
N PHE A 16 -12.62 -8.54 10.41
CA PHE A 16 -11.57 -7.65 10.92
C PHE A 16 -11.48 -6.35 10.12
N ASP A 17 -11.42 -5.23 10.84
CA ASP A 17 -11.13 -3.92 10.27
C ASP A 17 -9.62 -3.72 10.02
N THR A 18 -8.77 -4.47 10.74
CA THR A 18 -7.31 -4.35 10.71
C THR A 18 -6.67 -5.73 10.70
N ILE A 19 -5.68 -5.93 9.83
CA ILE A 19 -4.82 -7.12 9.85
C ILE A 19 -3.35 -6.65 9.84
N ASP A 20 -2.54 -7.27 10.70
CA ASP A 20 -1.10 -7.02 10.78
C ASP A 20 -0.31 -8.24 10.31
N PHE A 21 0.46 -8.05 9.25
CA PHE A 21 1.37 -9.02 8.64
C PHE A 21 2.85 -8.67 8.88
N SER A 22 3.14 -7.75 9.80
CA SER A 22 4.52 -7.32 10.07
C SER A 22 5.44 -8.49 10.44
N ASP A 23 6.73 -8.33 10.17
CA ASP A 23 7.81 -9.28 10.49
C ASP A 23 7.71 -10.67 9.80
N ASN A 24 7.10 -10.70 8.62
CA ASN A 24 7.03 -11.89 7.77
C ASN A 24 8.02 -11.82 6.58
N ASP A 25 7.92 -12.76 5.63
CA ASP A 25 8.76 -12.82 4.44
C ASP A 25 7.92 -12.65 3.15
N ILE A 26 6.81 -11.91 3.24
CA ILE A 26 5.86 -11.72 2.14
C ILE A 26 6.51 -10.91 1.02
N ARG A 27 6.39 -11.39 -0.21
CA ARG A 27 7.02 -10.77 -1.39
C ARG A 27 6.06 -10.02 -2.31
N LYS A 28 4.77 -10.31 -2.23
CA LYS A 28 3.75 -9.74 -3.10
C LYS A 28 2.50 -9.43 -2.29
N LEU A 29 1.91 -8.26 -2.55
CA LEU A 29 0.61 -7.91 -1.99
C LEU A 29 -0.47 -8.49 -2.91
N ASP A 30 -0.93 -9.70 -2.56
CA ASP A 30 -1.89 -10.51 -3.33
C ASP A 30 -2.64 -11.49 -2.43
N GLY A 31 -3.40 -12.42 -3.02
CA GLY A 31 -3.98 -13.56 -2.28
C GLY A 31 -5.12 -13.21 -1.31
N PHE A 32 -5.61 -11.96 -1.34
CA PHE A 32 -6.78 -11.56 -0.57
C PHE A 32 -8.06 -12.14 -1.18
N PRO A 33 -8.99 -12.69 -0.38
CA PRO A 33 -10.38 -12.82 -0.79
C PRO A 33 -11.05 -11.45 -0.75
N LEU A 34 -12.34 -11.39 -1.13
CA LEU A 34 -13.14 -10.18 -0.93
C LEU A 34 -13.33 -9.90 0.57
N LEU A 35 -12.66 -8.85 1.07
CA LEU A 35 -12.73 -8.35 2.44
C LEU A 35 -13.26 -6.91 2.42
N LYS A 36 -14.57 -6.73 2.59
CA LYS A 36 -15.23 -5.42 2.54
C LYS A 36 -15.03 -4.64 3.83
N ARG A 37 -14.79 -5.32 4.96
CA ARG A 37 -14.64 -4.66 6.26
C ARG A 37 -13.23 -4.14 6.49
N LEU A 38 -12.24 -4.78 5.88
CA LEU A 38 -10.84 -4.45 6.06
C LEU A 38 -10.53 -3.01 5.63
N LYS A 39 -9.93 -2.25 6.54
CA LYS A 39 -9.55 -0.83 6.36
C LYS A 39 -8.07 -0.58 6.54
N CYS A 40 -7.40 -1.39 7.36
CA CYS A 40 -6.01 -1.16 7.75
C CYS A 40 -5.16 -2.42 7.53
N LEU A 41 -4.05 -2.25 6.82
CA LEU A 41 -3.06 -3.29 6.58
C LEU A 41 -1.67 -2.82 7.00
N PHE A 42 -1.02 -3.62 7.83
CA PHE A 42 0.37 -3.42 8.22
C PHE A 42 1.25 -4.54 7.65
N PHE A 43 2.32 -4.15 6.97
CA PHE A 43 3.29 -5.06 6.34
C PHE A 43 4.72 -4.66 6.69
N ASN A 44 4.94 -4.13 7.90
CA ASN A 44 6.28 -3.68 8.28
C ASN A 44 7.28 -4.84 8.22
N ASN A 45 8.51 -4.59 7.81
CA ASN A 45 9.60 -5.58 7.84
C ASN A 45 9.26 -6.86 7.04
N ASN A 46 8.76 -6.69 5.83
CA ASN A 46 8.53 -7.77 4.86
C ASN A 46 9.50 -7.63 3.67
N ARG A 47 9.25 -8.36 2.58
CA ARG A 47 10.09 -8.35 1.36
C ARG A 47 9.27 -7.99 0.12
N ILE A 48 8.23 -7.16 0.29
CA ILE A 48 7.29 -6.86 -0.79
C ILE A 48 8.02 -6.10 -1.88
N VAL A 49 7.95 -6.67 -3.09
CA VAL A 49 8.53 -6.08 -4.31
C VAL A 49 7.48 -5.70 -5.33
N ARG A 50 6.26 -6.25 -5.23
CA ARG A 50 5.19 -6.07 -6.21
C ARG A 50 3.82 -6.03 -5.55
N LEU A 51 2.93 -5.28 -6.18
CA LEU A 51 1.52 -5.20 -5.85
C LEU A 51 0.73 -5.84 -7.00
N THR A 52 -0.39 -6.49 -6.70
CA THR A 52 -1.27 -7.03 -7.77
C THR A 52 -2.14 -5.92 -8.32
N GLU A 53 -2.50 -5.99 -9.59
CA GLU A 53 -3.54 -5.15 -10.18
C GLU A 53 -4.92 -5.43 -9.53
N ASP A 54 -5.87 -4.54 -9.77
CA ASP A 54 -7.27 -4.72 -9.39
C ASP A 54 -7.51 -4.98 -7.88
N LEU A 55 -6.69 -4.39 -6.99
CA LEU A 55 -6.79 -4.60 -5.53
C LEU A 55 -8.16 -4.24 -4.95
N GLU A 56 -8.89 -3.32 -5.58
CA GLU A 56 -10.24 -2.92 -5.22
C GLU A 56 -11.27 -4.05 -5.36
N GLN A 57 -11.01 -5.06 -6.19
CA GLN A 57 -11.87 -6.24 -6.27
C GLN A 57 -11.80 -7.09 -5.01
N TYR A 58 -10.71 -6.99 -4.24
CA TYR A 58 -10.46 -7.81 -3.05
C TYR A 58 -10.58 -7.01 -1.76
N ILE A 59 -10.03 -5.79 -1.72
CA ILE A 59 -9.98 -4.94 -0.53
C ILE A 59 -10.51 -3.53 -0.83
N PRO A 60 -11.78 -3.39 -1.29
CA PRO A 60 -12.34 -2.15 -1.83
C PRO A 60 -12.38 -0.98 -0.85
N ASN A 61 -12.31 -1.27 0.46
CA ASN A 61 -12.48 -0.28 1.51
C ASN A 61 -11.18 0.02 2.27
N LEU A 62 -10.03 -0.36 1.73
CA LEU A 62 -8.74 -0.09 2.36
C LEU A 62 -8.49 1.42 2.47
N GLU A 63 -8.19 1.88 3.68
CA GLU A 63 -7.91 3.29 4.00
C GLU A 63 -6.45 3.53 4.38
N VAL A 64 -5.80 2.54 5.00
CA VAL A 64 -4.44 2.63 5.53
C VAL A 64 -3.62 1.43 5.08
N LEU A 65 -2.50 1.70 4.41
CA LEU A 65 -1.52 0.70 4.01
C LEU A 65 -0.11 1.11 4.45
N ILE A 66 0.48 0.32 5.35
CA ILE A 66 1.83 0.57 5.87
C ILE A 66 2.77 -0.50 5.33
N LEU A 67 3.69 -0.08 4.46
CA LEU A 67 4.68 -0.92 3.78
C LEU A 67 6.11 -0.57 4.22
N THR A 68 6.29 -0.03 5.42
CA THR A 68 7.60 0.39 5.92
C THR A 68 8.58 -0.78 5.94
N ASN A 69 9.82 -0.54 5.49
CA ASN A 69 10.89 -1.53 5.42
C ASN A 69 10.51 -2.75 4.56
N ASN A 70 10.34 -2.50 3.26
CA ASN A 70 10.09 -3.49 2.20
C ASN A 70 11.03 -3.20 1.01
N ASN A 71 10.78 -3.82 -0.15
CA ASN A 71 11.68 -3.82 -1.30
C ASN A 71 11.04 -3.24 -2.58
N ILE A 72 10.05 -2.35 -2.44
CA ILE A 72 9.44 -1.66 -3.59
C ILE A 72 10.46 -0.68 -4.16
N THR A 73 10.75 -0.81 -5.46
CA THR A 73 11.95 -0.19 -6.04
C THR A 73 11.63 0.91 -7.04
N GLU A 74 10.69 0.67 -7.95
CA GLU A 74 10.35 1.62 -9.02
C GLU A 74 9.04 2.35 -8.73
N LEU A 75 8.91 3.58 -9.26
CA LEU A 75 7.68 4.38 -9.10
C LEU A 75 6.46 3.68 -9.71
N GLY A 76 6.65 3.01 -10.86
CA GLY A 76 5.60 2.24 -11.52
C GLY A 76 5.10 1.04 -10.72
N ASP A 77 5.89 0.50 -9.79
CA ASP A 77 5.44 -0.59 -8.90
C ASP A 77 4.29 -0.16 -7.97
N LEU A 78 4.06 1.15 -7.84
CA LEU A 78 2.98 1.75 -7.05
C LEU A 78 1.68 1.97 -7.84
N ASP A 79 1.71 1.83 -9.16
CA ASP A 79 0.54 2.07 -10.03
C ASP A 79 -0.69 1.24 -9.64
N PRO A 80 -0.57 -0.03 -9.18
CA PRO A 80 -1.74 -0.78 -8.75
C PRO A 80 -2.48 -0.17 -7.56
N LEU A 81 -1.86 0.72 -6.78
CA LEU A 81 -2.53 1.41 -5.66
C LEU A 81 -3.57 2.42 -6.15
N VAL A 82 -3.48 2.88 -7.41
CA VAL A 82 -4.42 3.85 -8.01
C VAL A 82 -5.85 3.31 -7.99
N SER A 83 -5.99 1.99 -8.05
CA SER A 83 -7.29 1.35 -8.09
C SER A 83 -8.03 1.42 -6.75
N LEU A 84 -7.35 1.70 -5.63
CA LEU A 84 -7.93 1.75 -4.28
C LEU A 84 -8.56 3.12 -3.98
N PRO A 85 -9.90 3.28 -4.09
CA PRO A 85 -10.54 4.59 -4.08
C PRO A 85 -10.59 5.25 -2.70
N LYS A 86 -10.35 4.48 -1.63
CA LYS A 86 -10.44 4.95 -0.24
C LYS A 86 -9.09 5.08 0.45
N LEU A 87 -7.98 4.81 -0.25
CA LEU A 87 -6.65 4.84 0.34
C LEU A 87 -6.26 6.28 0.73
N LYS A 88 -6.17 6.55 2.03
CA LYS A 88 -5.88 7.89 2.59
C LYS A 88 -4.49 7.97 3.20
N THR A 89 -3.94 6.85 3.65
CA THR A 89 -2.64 6.79 4.33
C THR A 89 -1.78 5.70 3.72
N LEU A 90 -0.58 6.09 3.27
CA LEU A 90 0.43 5.20 2.72
C LEU A 90 1.77 5.50 3.40
N SER A 91 2.51 4.46 3.77
CA SER A 91 3.90 4.58 4.20
C SER A 91 4.76 3.62 3.41
N LEU A 92 5.77 4.15 2.74
CA LEU A 92 6.81 3.43 2.00
C LEU A 92 8.20 3.75 2.55
N LEU A 93 8.29 4.34 3.75
CA LEU A 93 9.55 4.55 4.46
C LEU A 93 10.42 3.29 4.41
N HIS A 94 11.73 3.48 4.23
CA HIS A 94 12.69 2.38 4.11
C HIS A 94 12.41 1.40 2.95
N ASN A 95 11.76 1.86 1.87
CA ASN A 95 11.80 1.19 0.58
C ASN A 95 12.73 1.95 -0.38
N PRO A 96 13.41 1.29 -1.33
CA PRO A 96 14.24 1.97 -2.32
C PRO A 96 13.49 3.04 -3.13
N VAL A 97 12.20 2.84 -3.42
CA VAL A 97 11.35 3.81 -4.15
C VAL A 97 11.28 5.18 -3.46
N ALA A 98 11.37 5.22 -2.13
CA ALA A 98 11.28 6.48 -1.37
C ALA A 98 12.47 7.43 -1.61
N ASN A 99 13.58 6.91 -2.15
CA ASN A 99 14.77 7.70 -2.51
C ASN A 99 14.78 8.17 -3.97
N LYS A 100 13.78 7.78 -4.78
CA LYS A 100 13.71 8.17 -6.19
C LYS A 100 13.37 9.66 -6.32
N GLN A 101 13.90 10.28 -7.37
CA GLN A 101 13.53 11.65 -7.72
C GLN A 101 12.02 11.74 -7.97
N HIS A 102 11.42 12.85 -7.57
CA HIS A 102 9.97 13.11 -7.70
C HIS A 102 9.06 12.11 -6.99
N TYR A 103 9.56 11.21 -6.14
CA TYR A 103 8.77 10.17 -5.47
C TYR A 103 7.47 10.70 -4.84
N ARG A 104 7.55 11.76 -4.02
CA ARG A 104 6.36 12.30 -3.35
C ARG A 104 5.38 12.95 -4.33
N ALA A 105 5.88 13.68 -5.33
CA ALA A 105 5.05 14.30 -6.37
C ALA A 105 4.34 13.23 -7.22
N TYR A 106 5.07 12.19 -7.63
CA TYR A 106 4.54 11.04 -8.36
C TYR A 106 3.37 10.37 -7.59
N VAL A 107 3.60 10.06 -6.32
CA VAL A 107 2.58 9.43 -5.47
C VAL A 107 1.38 10.37 -5.27
N ALA A 108 1.62 11.66 -5.02
CA ALA A 108 0.55 12.65 -4.85
C ALA A 108 -0.32 12.83 -6.10
N TYR A 109 0.26 12.68 -7.29
CA TYR A 109 -0.42 12.73 -8.57
C TYR A 109 -1.23 11.48 -8.87
N LYS A 110 -0.59 10.31 -8.75
CA LYS A 110 -1.23 9.01 -9.02
C LYS A 110 -2.33 8.70 -8.02
N LEU A 111 -2.17 9.10 -6.75
CA LEU A 111 -3.11 8.83 -5.67
C LEU A 111 -3.74 10.14 -5.17
N PRO A 112 -4.68 10.75 -5.91
CA PRO A 112 -5.22 12.05 -5.57
C PRO A 112 -5.99 12.06 -4.24
N GLU A 113 -6.57 10.95 -3.81
CA GLU A 113 -7.29 10.83 -2.53
C GLU A 113 -6.35 10.67 -1.31
N LEU A 114 -5.05 10.43 -1.55
CA LEU A 114 -4.08 10.20 -0.49
C LEU A 114 -3.84 11.49 0.32
N ARG A 115 -3.94 11.39 1.64
CA ARG A 115 -3.80 12.53 2.56
C ARG A 115 -2.46 12.52 3.27
N LEU A 116 -2.01 11.32 3.66
CA LEU A 116 -0.76 11.10 4.38
C LEU A 116 0.14 10.16 3.59
N LEU A 117 1.35 10.64 3.30
CA LEU A 117 2.43 9.86 2.72
C LEU A 117 3.62 9.90 3.67
N ASP A 118 4.07 8.73 4.11
CA ASP A 118 5.20 8.57 5.05
C ASP A 118 4.98 9.36 6.35
N PHE A 119 3.75 9.28 6.86
CA PHE A 119 3.26 9.99 8.05
C PHE A 119 3.32 11.52 7.95
N ARG A 120 3.51 12.06 6.74
CA ARG A 120 3.49 13.50 6.46
C ARG A 120 2.32 13.84 5.56
N LYS A 121 1.63 14.93 5.85
CA LYS A 121 0.56 15.46 5.00
C LYS A 121 1.10 15.78 3.62
N ILE A 122 0.37 15.37 2.59
CA ILE A 122 0.61 15.82 1.22
C ILE A 122 0.14 17.26 1.11
N LYS A 123 1.04 18.15 0.71
CA LYS A 123 0.76 19.58 0.48
C LYS A 123 0.31 19.81 -0.95
N GLN A 124 -0.43 20.89 -1.18
CA GLN A 124 -0.90 21.27 -2.51
C GLN A 124 0.26 21.44 -3.51
N LYS A 125 1.37 22.06 -3.09
CA LYS A 125 2.59 22.22 -3.91
C LYS A 125 3.09 20.91 -4.51
N GLU A 126 3.04 19.80 -3.76
CA GLU A 126 3.49 18.49 -4.24
C GLU A 126 2.57 17.92 -5.31
N ARG A 127 1.27 18.29 -5.28
CA ARG A 127 0.29 17.93 -6.32
C ARG A 127 0.48 18.77 -7.57
N ASP A 128 0.79 20.05 -7.41
CA ASP A 128 0.99 20.99 -8.52
C ASP A 128 2.30 20.68 -9.27
N GLU A 129 3.36 20.30 -8.55
CA GLU A 129 4.67 19.89 -9.12
C GLU A 129 4.58 18.67 -10.04
N ALA A 130 3.52 17.86 -9.92
CA ALA A 130 3.34 16.69 -10.77
C ALA A 130 2.50 16.97 -12.03
N ASN A 131 1.86 18.14 -12.11
CA ASN A 131 1.08 18.59 -13.27
C ASN A 131 1.89 19.46 -14.24
N THR A 132 3.18 19.72 -13.95
CA THR A 132 4.10 20.54 -14.76
C THR A 132 5.22 19.67 -15.31
#